data_AF-A0A8S3UJ96-F1
#
_entry.id   AF-A0A8S3UJ96-F1
#
_cell.length_a   1.000
_cell.length_b   1.000
_cell.length_c   1.000
_cell.angle_alpha   90.00
_cell.angle_beta   90.00
_cell.angle_gamma   90.00
#
_symmetry.space_group_name_H-M   'P 1'
#
loop_
_entity.id
_entity.type
_entity.pdbx_description
1 polymer ?
#
loop_
_entity_poly.entity_id
_entity_poly.type
_entity_poly.pdbx_seq_one_letter_code
_entity_poly.pdbx_strand_id
1 'polypeptide(L)'
;MKNVVVRLGGFHTEMSFLGSIGRLMSGSGLKEVLELVYAPNAVNHMLSGKAVSRCVRGFMLVDIALHWLITEELFGINKANEEAELTDIPLSNSILSEAGQLLDKLLNKQIPIETAVDHDALKAIEKELESKKKHLKESRTSSLWLSFCEMVCNSKAISLG
;
A
#
# COMPACT_ATOMS: atom_id res chain seq x y z
N MET A 1 3.76 1.56 -37.16
CA MET A 1 4.61 2.36 -36.25
C MET A 1 5.87 1.55 -35.99
N LYS A 2 7.06 2.15 -36.09
CA LYS A 2 8.31 1.47 -35.70
C LYS A 2 8.32 1.36 -34.17
N ASN A 3 8.59 0.17 -33.64
CA ASN A 3 8.75 -0.03 -32.20
C ASN A 3 10.06 0.64 -31.77
N VAL A 4 9.96 1.86 -31.25
CA VAL A 4 11.10 2.59 -30.67
C VAL A 4 11.15 2.24 -29.19
N VAL A 5 12.22 1.57 -28.77
CA VAL A 5 12.49 1.29 -27.36
C VAL A 5 13.53 2.30 -26.86
N VAL A 6 13.11 3.21 -25.99
CA VAL A 6 14.01 4.19 -25.37
C VAL A 6 14.69 3.52 -24.17
N ARG A 7 16.02 3.47 -24.17
CA ARG A 7 16.83 3.01 -23.04
C ARG A 7 17.23 4.22 -22.19
N LEU A 8 16.61 4.37 -21.03
CA LEU A 8 16.99 5.35 -20.02
C LEU A 8 17.95 4.72 -19.02
N GLY A 9 18.88 5.50 -18.45
CA GLY A 9 19.63 5.08 -17.27
C GLY A 9 18.71 4.88 -16.06
N GLY A 10 19.09 4.07 -15.06
CA GLY A 10 18.22 3.67 -13.94
C GLY A 10 17.50 4.84 -13.26
N PHE A 11 18.24 5.92 -12.96
CA PHE A 11 17.67 7.12 -12.36
C PHE A 11 16.65 7.85 -13.28
N HIS A 12 16.91 7.89 -14.59
CA HIS A 12 15.97 8.48 -15.55
C HIS A 12 14.72 7.61 -15.71
N THR A 13 14.86 6.29 -15.68
CA THR A 13 13.73 5.35 -15.67
C THR A 13 12.86 5.57 -14.44
N GLU A 14 13.46 5.71 -13.25
CA GLU A 14 12.75 5.98 -12.01
C GLU A 14 12.01 7.32 -12.04
N MET A 15 12.69 8.41 -12.46
CA MET A 15 12.06 9.72 -12.67
C MET A 15 10.84 9.65 -13.60
N SER A 16 11.00 8.99 -14.76
CA SER A 16 9.91 8.83 -15.73
C SER A 16 8.77 7.98 -15.18
N PHE A 17 9.08 6.89 -14.46
CA PHE A 17 8.07 6.02 -13.86
C PHE A 17 7.25 6.74 -12.80
N LEU A 18 7.90 7.43 -11.86
CA LEU A 18 7.22 8.24 -10.83
C LEU A 18 6.35 9.35 -11.43
N GLY A 19 6.86 10.05 -12.47
CA GLY A 19 6.09 11.04 -13.20
C GLY A 19 4.87 10.45 -13.91
N SER A 20 4.97 9.22 -14.41
CA SER A 20 3.84 8.52 -15.04
C SER A 20 2.77 8.14 -14.03
N ILE A 21 3.14 7.71 -12.82
CA ILE A 21 2.20 7.49 -11.70
C ILE A 21 1.45 8.79 -11.38
N GLY A 22 2.17 9.91 -11.24
CA GLY A 22 1.56 11.21 -10.96
C GLY A 22 0.56 11.65 -12.05
N ARG A 23 0.88 11.38 -13.32
CA ARG A 23 -0.05 11.64 -14.44
C ARG A 23 -1.27 10.70 -14.43
N LEU A 24 -1.07 9.41 -14.14
CA LEU A 24 -2.15 8.43 -14.07
C LEU A 24 -3.13 8.75 -12.93
N MET A 25 -2.60 9.21 -11.80
CA MET A 25 -3.34 9.60 -10.60
C MET A 25 -3.87 11.05 -10.66
N SER A 26 -3.80 11.71 -11.81
CA SER A 26 -4.31 13.08 -11.96
C SER A 26 -5.82 13.12 -11.72
N GLY A 27 -6.25 13.95 -10.77
CA GLY A 27 -7.66 14.09 -10.40
C GLY A 27 -8.21 12.97 -9.49
N SER A 28 -7.36 12.08 -8.98
CA SER A 28 -7.79 11.03 -8.05
C SER A 28 -7.81 11.45 -6.58
N GLY A 29 -7.28 12.63 -6.24
CA GLY A 29 -7.05 13.07 -4.86
C GLY A 29 -5.61 12.87 -4.37
N LEU A 30 -4.73 12.21 -5.14
CA LEU A 30 -3.35 11.93 -4.70
C LEU A 30 -2.55 13.20 -4.40
N LYS A 31 -2.75 14.25 -5.21
CA LYS A 31 -2.07 15.53 -5.02
C LYS A 31 -2.47 16.14 -3.68
N GLU A 32 -3.77 16.19 -3.43
CA GLU A 32 -4.38 16.77 -2.24
C GLU A 32 -3.92 16.03 -0.97
N VAL A 33 -3.85 14.69 -1.01
CA VAL A 33 -3.33 13.87 0.09
C VAL A 33 -1.85 14.18 0.36
N LEU A 34 -1.03 14.31 -0.68
CA LEU A 34 0.39 14.63 -0.52
C LEU A 34 0.61 16.07 -0.01
N GLU A 35 -0.28 16.99 -0.36
CA GLU A 35 -0.24 18.38 0.10
C GLU A 35 -0.55 18.54 1.61
N LEU A 36 -1.09 17.50 2.26
CA LEU A 36 -1.24 17.47 3.72
C LEU A 36 0.11 17.42 4.45
N VAL A 37 1.15 16.88 3.81
CA VAL A 37 2.47 16.64 4.43
C VAL A 37 3.58 17.47 3.74
N TYR A 38 3.39 17.82 2.47
CA TYR A 38 4.38 18.54 1.67
C TYR A 38 3.81 19.84 1.12
N ALA A 39 4.67 20.86 0.96
CA ALA A 39 4.25 22.11 0.33
C ALA A 39 3.78 21.90 -1.14
N PRO A 40 2.75 22.63 -1.63
CA PRO A 40 2.18 22.44 -2.97
C PRO A 40 3.20 22.44 -4.12
N ASN A 41 4.18 23.35 -4.08
CA ASN A 41 5.25 23.41 -5.08
C ASN A 41 6.13 22.15 -5.06
N ALA A 42 6.36 21.57 -3.88
CA ALA A 42 7.10 20.32 -3.75
C ALA A 42 6.31 19.15 -4.35
N VAL A 43 5.00 19.08 -4.11
CA VAL A 43 4.12 18.03 -4.66
C VAL A 43 4.07 18.09 -6.19
N ASN A 44 4.00 19.28 -6.79
CA ASN A 44 4.08 19.43 -8.25
C ASN A 44 5.39 18.85 -8.83
N HIS A 45 6.52 19.04 -8.13
CA HIS A 45 7.80 18.43 -8.52
C HIS A 45 7.85 16.92 -8.27
N MET A 46 7.17 16.42 -7.23
CA MET A 46 7.06 14.98 -6.95
C MET A 46 6.25 14.28 -8.04
N LEU A 47 5.06 14.78 -8.36
CA LEU A 47 4.14 14.18 -9.34
C LEU A 47 4.62 14.31 -10.79
N SER A 48 5.59 15.19 -11.06
CA SER A 48 6.30 15.26 -12.35
C SER A 48 7.57 14.41 -12.41
N GLY A 49 7.90 13.66 -11.34
CA GLY A 49 9.09 12.82 -11.26
C GLY A 49 10.40 13.58 -11.01
N LYS A 50 10.35 14.92 -10.86
CA LYS A 50 11.54 15.79 -10.70
C LYS A 50 12.09 15.80 -9.27
N ALA A 51 11.30 15.39 -8.29
CA ALA A 51 11.70 15.28 -6.88
C ALA A 51 11.64 13.82 -6.39
N VAL A 52 12.42 12.93 -7.03
CA VAL A 52 12.41 11.46 -6.81
C VAL A 52 12.38 11.08 -5.34
N SER A 53 13.36 11.53 -4.56
CA SER A 53 13.50 11.12 -3.15
C SER A 53 12.31 11.54 -2.28
N ARG A 54 11.66 12.67 -2.58
CA ARG A 54 10.43 13.09 -1.89
C ARG A 54 9.23 12.30 -2.39
N CYS A 55 9.15 12.09 -3.71
CA CYS A 55 8.09 11.35 -4.37
C CYS A 55 7.98 9.92 -3.84
N VAL A 56 9.10 9.18 -3.80
CA VAL A 56 9.16 7.81 -3.25
C VAL A 56 8.67 7.77 -1.81
N ARG A 57 9.18 8.65 -0.94
CA ARG A 57 8.74 8.71 0.47
C ARG A 57 7.27 9.06 0.60
N GLY A 58 6.78 10.06 -0.14
CA GLY A 58 5.37 10.44 -0.12
C GLY A 58 4.46 9.31 -0.60
N PHE A 59 4.84 8.61 -1.67
CA PHE A 59 4.10 7.47 -2.17
C PHE A 59 4.10 6.30 -1.19
N MET A 60 5.21 6.03 -0.48
CA MET A 60 5.25 5.04 0.59
C MET A 60 4.32 5.38 1.76
N LEU A 61 4.26 6.66 2.16
CA LEU A 61 3.34 7.09 3.22
C LEU A 61 1.88 6.86 2.82
N VAL A 62 1.53 7.21 1.59
CA VAL A 62 0.17 6.98 1.04
C VAL A 62 -0.13 5.49 0.93
N ASP A 63 0.81 4.69 0.44
CA ASP A 63 0.71 3.23 0.37
C ASP A 63 0.44 2.61 1.74
N ILE A 64 1.19 3.02 2.77
CA ILE A 64 0.99 2.55 4.15
C ILE A 64 -0.36 2.99 4.70
N ALA A 65 -0.75 4.26 4.48
CA ALA A 65 -2.03 4.78 4.96
C ALA A 65 -3.23 4.03 4.33
N LEU A 66 -3.15 3.68 3.04
CA LEU A 66 -4.19 2.89 2.37
C LEU A 66 -4.28 1.47 2.94
N HIS A 67 -3.14 0.80 3.14
CA HIS A 67 -3.13 -0.52 3.76
C HIS A 67 -3.71 -0.46 5.18
N TRP A 68 -3.36 0.57 5.95
CA TRP A 68 -3.93 0.79 7.28
C TRP A 68 -5.46 0.94 7.24
N LEU A 69 -6.00 1.79 6.36
CA LEU A 69 -7.45 1.99 6.23
C LEU A 69 -8.19 0.69 5.85
N ILE A 70 -7.63 -0.09 4.92
CA ILE A 70 -8.20 -1.39 4.53
C ILE A 70 -8.18 -2.37 5.71
N THR A 71 -7.08 -2.40 6.45
CA THR A 71 -6.90 -3.22 7.66
C THR A 71 -7.85 -2.80 8.78
N GLU A 72 -8.04 -1.51 9.03
CA GLU A 72 -9.00 -1.00 10.01
C GLU A 72 -10.43 -1.42 9.66
N GLU A 73 -10.81 -1.30 8.39
CA GLU A 73 -12.13 -1.73 7.92
C GLU A 73 -12.32 -3.24 8.05
N LEU A 74 -11.27 -4.03 7.76
CA LEU A 74 -11.29 -5.50 7.88
C LEU A 74 -11.38 -5.99 9.32
N PHE A 75 -10.70 -5.32 10.25
CA PHE A 75 -10.57 -5.81 11.63
C PHE A 75 -11.39 -5.01 12.64
N GLY A 76 -12.12 -3.99 12.20
CA GLY A 76 -12.94 -3.16 13.07
C GLY A 76 -12.12 -2.37 14.11
N ILE A 77 -10.85 -2.07 13.82
CA ILE A 77 -9.94 -1.34 14.72
C ILE A 77 -10.23 0.16 14.61
N ASN A 78 -11.48 0.58 14.79
CA ASN A 78 -11.82 2.00 14.83
C ASN A 78 -11.78 2.49 16.28
N LYS A 79 -10.77 3.30 16.62
CA LYS A 79 -10.66 3.97 17.94
C LYS A 79 -11.59 5.18 18.10
N ALA A 80 -12.48 5.46 17.16
CA ALA A 80 -13.33 6.67 17.18
C ALA A 80 -14.79 6.42 17.61
N ASN A 81 -15.23 5.16 17.72
CA ASN A 81 -16.63 4.85 18.02
C ASN A 81 -16.72 4.03 19.32
N GLU A 82 -16.81 4.70 20.47
CA GLU A 82 -17.19 4.07 21.74
C GLU A 82 -18.67 3.60 21.78
N GLU A 83 -19.44 3.81 20.70
CA GLU A 83 -20.88 3.49 20.65
C GLU A 83 -21.33 2.77 19.35
N ALA A 84 -20.43 2.09 18.63
CA ALA A 84 -20.87 1.23 17.53
C ALA A 84 -21.26 -0.16 18.06
N GLU A 85 -22.57 -0.39 18.12
CA GLU A 85 -23.23 -1.66 18.45
C GLU A 85 -22.60 -2.86 17.71
N LEU A 86 -22.68 -4.02 18.37
CA LEU A 86 -22.22 -5.33 17.89
C LEU A 86 -22.82 -5.67 16.51
N THR A 87 -22.09 -5.33 15.45
CA THR A 87 -22.28 -5.93 14.12
C THR A 87 -20.99 -6.62 13.73
N ASP A 88 -21.00 -7.95 13.76
CA ASP A 88 -20.08 -8.89 13.13
C ASP A 88 -18.63 -8.42 12.94
N ILE A 89 -17.76 -8.73 13.90
CA ILE A 89 -16.31 -8.57 13.76
C ILE A 89 -15.86 -9.41 12.54
N PRO A 90 -15.31 -8.83 11.45
CA PRO A 90 -15.14 -9.55 10.19
C PRO A 90 -14.04 -10.62 10.20
N LEU A 91 -13.14 -10.60 11.20
CA LEU A 91 -12.20 -11.67 11.51
C LEU A 91 -12.11 -11.84 13.03
N SER A 92 -12.27 -13.07 13.54
CA SER A 92 -12.28 -13.29 14.99
C SER A 92 -10.99 -12.76 15.65
N ASN A 93 -11.13 -12.04 16.77
CA ASN A 93 -10.01 -11.61 17.63
C ASN A 93 -9.02 -12.75 17.94
N SER A 94 -9.48 -14.01 17.86
CA SER A 94 -8.64 -15.20 18.03
C SER A 94 -7.55 -15.33 16.95
N ILE A 95 -7.86 -15.08 15.67
CA ILE A 95 -6.90 -15.20 14.56
C ILE A 95 -5.84 -14.10 14.66
N LEU A 96 -6.24 -12.88 15.00
CA LEU A 96 -5.31 -11.77 15.21
C LEU A 96 -4.40 -12.00 16.43
N SER A 97 -4.96 -12.53 17.52
CA SER A 97 -4.17 -12.91 18.71
C SER A 97 -3.17 -14.02 18.39
N GLU A 98 -3.57 -15.01 17.59
CA GLU A 98 -2.71 -16.11 17.17
C GLU A 98 -1.58 -15.61 16.25
N ALA A 99 -1.89 -14.76 15.27
CA ALA A 99 -0.91 -14.11 14.43
C ALA A 99 0.08 -13.26 15.25
N GLY A 100 -0.40 -12.55 16.28
CA GLY A 100 0.44 -11.81 17.21
C GLY A 100 1.42 -12.70 17.97
N GLN A 101 0.96 -13.83 18.50
CA GLN A 101 1.83 -14.80 19.18
C GLN A 101 2.87 -15.41 18.24
N LEU A 102 2.52 -15.66 16.97
CA LEU A 102 3.46 -16.15 15.98
C LEU A 102 4.53 -15.11 15.66
N LEU A 103 4.14 -13.83 15.53
CA LEU A 103 5.08 -12.74 15.34
C LEU A 103 6.07 -12.65 16.52
N ASP A 104 5.58 -12.73 17.76
CA ASP A 104 6.43 -12.74 18.94
C ASP A 104 7.40 -13.93 18.95
N LYS A 105 6.94 -15.13 18.59
CA LYS A 105 7.79 -16.32 18.46
C LYS A 105 8.85 -16.13 17.38
N LEU A 106 8.52 -15.51 16.25
CA LEU A 106 9.45 -15.23 15.16
C LEU A 106 10.49 -14.18 15.56
N LEU A 107 10.08 -13.08 16.19
CA LEU A 107 10.97 -12.04 16.69
C LEU A 107 11.94 -12.58 17.75
N ASN A 108 11.47 -13.52 18.57
CA ASN A 108 12.30 -14.23 19.55
C ASN A 108 13.09 -15.42 18.96
N LYS A 109 13.09 -15.61 17.63
CA LYS A 109 13.80 -16.68 16.90
C LYS A 109 13.41 -18.10 17.36
N GLN A 110 12.21 -18.28 17.91
CA GLN A 110 11.72 -19.57 18.37
C GLN A 110 11.19 -20.44 17.23
N ILE A 111 10.77 -19.80 16.14
CA ILE A 111 10.32 -20.47 14.92
C ILE A 111 11.04 -19.89 13.69
N PRO A 112 11.32 -20.71 12.67
CA PRO A 112 11.85 -20.22 11.41
C PRO A 112 10.74 -19.53 10.58
N ILE A 113 11.14 -18.65 9.65
CA ILE A 113 10.21 -17.81 8.89
C ILE A 113 9.28 -18.64 8.01
N GLU A 114 9.77 -19.76 7.47
CA GLU A 114 9.02 -20.67 6.61
C GLU A 114 7.81 -21.26 7.35
N THR A 115 8.00 -21.64 8.62
CA THR A 115 6.92 -22.15 9.46
C THR A 115 5.88 -21.08 9.80
N ALA A 116 6.29 -19.82 9.94
CA ALA A 116 5.35 -18.73 10.18
C ALA A 116 4.49 -18.45 8.94
N VAL A 117 5.11 -18.36 7.75
CA VAL A 117 4.41 -18.10 6.48
C VAL A 117 3.36 -19.18 6.17
N ASP A 118 3.66 -20.43 6.50
CA ASP A 118 2.74 -21.53 6.26
C ASP A 118 1.60 -21.67 7.29
N HIS A 119 1.59 -20.84 8.33
CA HIS A 119 0.64 -20.95 9.42
C HIS A 119 -0.79 -20.52 9.03
N ASP A 120 -1.79 -21.26 9.48
CA ASP A 120 -3.20 -21.07 9.10
C ASP A 120 -3.73 -19.67 9.44
N ALA A 121 -3.36 -19.11 10.60
CA ALA A 121 -3.67 -17.74 10.97
C ALA A 121 -3.21 -16.70 9.92
N LEU A 122 -1.98 -16.82 9.39
CA LEU A 122 -1.47 -15.90 8.36
C LEU A 122 -2.16 -16.14 7.01
N LYS A 123 -2.39 -17.40 6.63
CA LYS A 123 -3.16 -17.76 5.42
C LYS A 123 -4.59 -17.24 5.47
N ALA A 124 -5.23 -17.26 6.65
CA ALA A 124 -6.57 -16.74 6.85
C ALA A 124 -6.61 -15.21 6.70
N ILE A 125 -5.65 -14.51 7.30
CA ILE A 125 -5.50 -13.04 7.15
C ILE A 125 -5.25 -12.68 5.68
N GLU A 126 -4.33 -13.37 5.02
CA GLU A 126 -4.03 -13.16 3.60
C GLU A 126 -5.28 -13.37 2.74
N LYS A 127 -6.00 -14.47 2.96
CA LYS A 127 -7.23 -14.78 2.23
C LYS A 127 -8.28 -13.68 2.36
N GLU A 128 -8.52 -13.16 3.55
CA GLU A 128 -9.52 -12.10 3.74
C GLU A 128 -9.06 -10.74 3.21
N LEU A 129 -7.78 -10.43 3.32
CA LEU A 129 -7.21 -9.25 2.68
C LEU A 129 -7.40 -9.29 1.15
N GLU A 130 -7.14 -10.44 0.52
CA GLU A 130 -7.34 -10.62 -0.92
C GLU A 130 -8.82 -10.59 -1.32
N SER A 131 -9.70 -11.17 -0.50
CA SER A 131 -11.15 -11.06 -0.67
C SER A 131 -11.61 -9.60 -0.67
N LYS A 132 -11.15 -8.81 0.30
CA LYS A 132 -11.49 -7.39 0.41
C LYS A 132 -10.92 -6.57 -0.74
N LYS A 133 -9.66 -6.79 -1.12
CA LYS A 133 -9.06 -6.14 -2.30
C LYS A 133 -9.87 -6.45 -3.56
N LYS A 134 -10.32 -7.70 -3.75
CA LYS A 134 -11.16 -8.08 -4.89
C LYS A 134 -12.47 -7.32 -4.92
N HIS A 135 -13.14 -7.22 -3.77
CA HIS A 135 -14.38 -6.43 -3.66
C HIS A 135 -14.13 -4.94 -3.95
N LEU A 136 -13.05 -4.35 -3.41
CA LEU A 136 -12.68 -2.97 -3.69
C LEU A 136 -12.40 -2.71 -5.18
N LYS A 137 -11.89 -3.70 -5.93
CA LYS A 137 -11.64 -3.57 -7.38
C LYS A 137 -12.92 -3.38 -8.20
N GLU A 138 -14.11 -3.59 -7.63
CA GLU A 138 -15.41 -3.33 -8.30
C GLU A 138 -15.61 -1.83 -8.61
N SER A 139 -15.08 -0.95 -7.77
CA SER A 139 -15.12 0.49 -8.00
C SER A 139 -13.93 0.96 -8.83
N ARG A 140 -14.18 1.79 -9.85
CA ARG A 140 -13.14 2.40 -10.68
C ARG A 140 -12.10 3.15 -9.85
N THR A 141 -12.54 3.91 -8.85
CA THR A 141 -11.65 4.72 -8.02
C THR A 141 -10.77 3.83 -7.16
N SER A 142 -11.36 2.89 -6.42
CA SER A 142 -10.62 1.97 -5.55
C SER A 142 -9.67 1.07 -6.34
N SER A 143 -10.07 0.62 -7.53
CA SER A 143 -9.21 -0.13 -8.44
C SER A 143 -7.97 0.67 -8.84
N LEU A 144 -8.13 1.96 -9.18
CA LEU A 144 -7.01 2.85 -9.50
C LEU A 144 -6.05 3.02 -8.30
N TRP A 145 -6.58 3.15 -7.08
CA TRP A 145 -5.77 3.26 -5.86
C TRP A 145 -5.04 1.95 -5.50
N LEU A 146 -5.64 0.79 -5.77
CA LEU A 146 -4.96 -0.50 -5.64
C LEU A 146 -3.84 -0.66 -6.68
N SER A 147 -4.07 -0.23 -7.92
CA SER A 147 -3.00 -0.17 -8.94
C SER A 147 -1.89 0.79 -8.53
N PHE A 148 -2.20 1.89 -7.85
CA PHE A 148 -1.18 2.77 -7.27
C PHE A 148 -0.29 2.02 -6.26
N CYS A 149 -0.86 1.27 -5.32
CA CYS A 149 -0.08 0.45 -4.38
C CYS A 149 0.83 -0.56 -5.10
N GLU A 150 0.31 -1.25 -6.13
CA GLU A 150 1.10 -2.17 -6.96
C GLU A 150 2.27 -1.45 -7.66
N MET A 151 2.05 -0.26 -8.23
CA MET A 151 3.11 0.55 -8.85
C MET A 151 4.14 1.05 -7.85
N VAL A 152 3.73 1.43 -6.63
CA VAL A 152 4.64 1.84 -5.56
C VAL A 152 5.48 0.66 -5.06
N CYS A 153 4.92 -0.55 -5.04
CA CYS A 153 5.70 -1.75 -4.77
C CYS A 153 6.81 -1.96 -5.83
N ASN A 154 6.46 -1.79 -7.10
CA ASN A 154 7.43 -1.90 -8.21
C ASN A 154 8.50 -0.81 -8.18
N SER A 155 8.16 0.43 -7.78
CA SER A 155 9.16 1.49 -7.66
C SER A 155 10.22 1.18 -6.59
N LYS A 156 9.82 0.55 -5.47
CA LYS A 156 10.76 0.10 -4.42
C LYS A 156 11.82 -0.86 -4.99
N ALA A 157 11.42 -1.76 -5.89
CA ALA A 157 12.34 -2.69 -6.54
C ALA A 157 13.33 -2.00 -7.49
N ILE A 158 12.90 -0.93 -8.16
CA ILE A 158 13.76 -0.14 -9.07
C ILE A 158 14.77 0.71 -8.28
N SER A 159 14.38 1.27 -7.14
CA SER A 159 15.27 2.12 -6.33
C SER A 159 16.35 1.34 -5.56
N LEU A 160 16.23 0.02 -5.44
CA LEU A 160 17.13 -0.86 -4.68
C LEU A 160 18.07 -1.71 -5.55
N GLY A 161 17.90 -1.70 -6.89
CA GLY A 161 18.76 -2.38 -7.87
C GLY A 161 19.82 -1.47 -8.45
#